data_AF-A0A2N1NNA8-F1
#
_entry.id   AF-A0A2N1NNA8-F1
#
_cell.length_a   1.000
_cell.length_b   1.000
_cell.length_c   1.000
_cell.angle_alpha   90.00
_cell.angle_beta   90.00
_cell.angle_gamma   90.00
#
_symmetry.space_group_name_H-M   'P 1'
#
loop_
_entity.id
_entity.type
_entity.pdbx_description
1 polymer ?
#
loop_
_entity_poly.entity_id
_entity_poly.type
_entity_poly.pdbx_seq_one_letter_code
_entity_poly.pdbx_strand_id
1 'polypeptide(L)'
;VHITDEHVKKFDTKVWNTFITIAYCNKVLGKQQSKVTTPNEKALTWLHTQIKDEKLVKEVLESCEKLVVEKASNKKKESSWPSLSTSLTGWGSSWVNILPIQLNKQPTVSSTLINLTTPETTKKIVENQKPDGSIKLDKPVSDQINISSDKIQSSIQTYGVSDKLKSVPKNVWETALSLRYLTITSQSQDQHKDQSEKAKKYLIEELKDEKLVEELLTTSEKII
;
A
#
# COMPACT_ATOMS: atom_id res chain seq x y z
N VAL A 1 -10.66 10.25 18.56
CA VAL A 1 -10.02 10.26 19.89
C VAL A 1 -10.73 11.31 20.72
N HIS A 2 -11.48 10.90 21.76
CA HIS A 2 -12.05 11.84 22.74
C HIS A 2 -11.13 11.83 23.95
N ILE A 3 -10.18 12.76 23.99
CA ILE A 3 -9.38 13.05 25.17
C ILE A 3 -9.62 14.53 25.46
N THR A 4 -10.19 14.81 26.64
CA THR A 4 -10.59 16.15 27.09
C THR A 4 -9.44 16.96 27.67
N ASP A 5 -8.22 16.42 27.62
CA ASP A 5 -7.02 17.07 28.15
C ASP A 5 -6.50 18.16 27.18
N GLU A 6 -6.40 19.39 27.67
CA GLU A 6 -5.93 20.55 26.89
C GLU A 6 -4.50 20.38 26.35
N HIS A 7 -3.68 19.57 27.00
CA HIS A 7 -2.30 19.30 26.58
C HIS A 7 -2.25 18.53 25.26
N VAL A 8 -3.27 17.73 24.97
CA VAL A 8 -3.36 16.92 23.75
C VAL A 8 -3.66 17.79 22.52
N LYS A 9 -4.32 18.96 22.71
CA LYS A 9 -4.54 19.94 21.63
C LYS A 9 -3.24 20.57 21.12
N LYS A 10 -2.17 20.53 21.92
CA LYS A 10 -0.84 21.07 21.60
C LYS A 10 0.06 20.07 20.87
N PHE A 11 -0.37 18.82 20.76
CA PHE A 11 0.41 17.81 20.05
C PHE A 11 0.48 18.16 18.58
N ASP A 12 1.71 18.25 18.07
CA ASP A 12 1.91 18.33 16.65
C ASP A 12 1.50 17.01 15.98
N THR A 13 1.38 17.06 14.66
CA THR A 13 0.90 15.90 13.93
C THR A 13 1.90 14.75 13.91
N LYS A 14 3.19 14.99 14.15
CA LYS A 14 4.20 13.93 14.26
C LYS A 14 3.98 13.11 15.53
N VAL A 15 3.68 13.78 16.65
CA VAL A 15 3.30 13.15 17.92
C VAL A 15 2.04 12.31 17.73
N TRP A 16 0.99 12.87 17.13
CA TRP A 16 -0.26 12.14 16.87
C TRP A 16 -0.09 10.92 15.95
N ASN A 17 0.66 11.06 14.85
CA ASN A 17 0.91 9.96 13.94
C ASN A 17 1.67 8.82 14.62
N THR A 18 2.60 9.16 15.50
CA THR A 18 3.39 8.18 16.25
C THR A 18 2.48 7.38 17.18
N PHE A 19 1.57 8.02 17.92
CA PHE A 19 0.58 7.33 18.76
C PHE A 19 -0.31 6.37 17.97
N ILE A 20 -0.88 6.83 16.85
CA ILE A 20 -1.80 6.02 16.04
C ILE A 20 -1.05 4.82 15.42
N THR A 21 0.20 5.03 14.99
CA THR A 21 1.04 3.97 14.43
C THR A 21 1.35 2.90 15.46
N ILE A 22 1.78 3.28 16.66
CA ILE A 22 2.04 2.33 17.76
C ILE A 22 0.76 1.57 18.10
N ALA A 23 -0.37 2.25 18.22
CA ALA A 23 -1.66 1.64 18.52
C ALA A 23 -2.10 0.61 17.45
N TYR A 24 -1.94 0.95 16.17
CA TYR A 24 -2.21 0.05 15.05
C TYR A 24 -1.33 -1.20 15.10
N CYS A 25 -0.02 -1.00 15.31
CA CYS A 25 0.94 -2.07 15.48
C CYS A 25 0.58 -2.99 16.65
N ASN A 26 0.25 -2.43 17.81
CA ASN A 26 -0.07 -3.19 19.02
C ASN A 26 -1.36 -4.02 18.88
N LYS A 27 -2.40 -3.47 18.23
CA LYS A 27 -3.73 -4.11 18.19
C LYS A 27 -4.02 -4.92 16.94
N VAL A 28 -3.47 -4.52 15.80
CA VAL A 28 -3.78 -5.14 14.50
C VAL A 28 -2.70 -6.12 14.07
N LEU A 29 -1.43 -5.86 14.40
CA LEU A 29 -0.29 -6.65 13.91
C LEU A 29 0.16 -7.76 14.86
N GLY A 30 -0.70 -8.22 15.79
CA GLY A 30 -0.36 -9.11 16.91
C GLY A 30 0.44 -10.39 16.58
N LYS A 31 0.44 -10.89 15.33
CA LYS A 31 1.27 -12.05 14.92
C LYS A 31 2.74 -11.72 14.61
N GLN A 32 3.10 -10.43 14.50
CA GLN A 32 4.46 -9.95 14.23
C GLN A 32 5.10 -9.27 15.43
N GLN A 33 4.60 -9.55 16.64
CA GLN A 33 4.97 -8.83 17.86
C GLN A 33 6.49 -8.74 18.05
N SER A 34 7.23 -9.83 17.85
CA SER A 34 8.71 -9.84 17.96
C SER A 34 9.45 -8.90 17.00
N LYS A 35 8.87 -8.54 15.84
CA LYS A 35 9.47 -7.60 14.86
C LYS A 35 9.09 -6.15 15.12
N VAL A 36 7.96 -5.92 15.76
CA VAL A 36 7.37 -4.58 15.96
C VAL A 36 7.66 -4.04 17.37
N THR A 37 8.05 -4.89 18.31
CA THR A 37 8.44 -4.51 19.69
C THR A 37 9.57 -3.49 19.72
N THR A 38 10.72 -3.74 19.06
CA THR A 38 11.89 -2.84 19.16
C THR A 38 11.66 -1.46 18.51
N PRO A 39 11.04 -1.33 17.32
CA PRO A 39 10.69 -0.02 16.77
C PRO A 39 9.64 0.71 17.61
N ASN A 40 8.62 0.01 18.14
CA ASN A 40 7.61 0.63 18.99
C ASN A 40 8.19 1.13 20.31
N GLU A 41 9.14 0.40 20.92
CA GLU A 41 9.84 0.84 22.13
C GLU A 41 10.63 2.15 21.88
N LYS A 42 11.30 2.27 20.73
CA LYS A 42 12.01 3.51 20.35
C LYS A 42 11.03 4.66 20.11
N ALA A 43 9.91 4.39 19.45
CA ALA A 43 8.87 5.39 19.21
C ALA A 43 8.19 5.85 20.52
N LEU A 44 7.94 4.93 21.46
CA LEU A 44 7.47 5.23 22.81
C LEU A 44 8.49 6.08 23.58
N THR A 45 9.77 5.71 23.52
CA THR A 45 10.86 6.49 24.14
C THR A 45 10.92 7.91 23.58
N TRP A 46 10.73 8.07 22.27
CA TRP A 46 10.65 9.39 21.63
C TRP A 46 9.44 10.18 22.11
N LEU A 47 8.26 9.56 22.23
CA LEU A 47 7.05 10.20 22.76
C LEU A 47 7.22 10.66 24.21
N HIS A 48 7.84 9.84 25.06
CA HIS A 48 8.18 10.24 26.43
C HIS A 48 9.12 11.45 26.47
N THR A 49 10.02 11.57 25.50
CA THR A 49 10.90 12.73 25.36
C THR A 49 10.14 14.00 24.95
N GLN A 50 9.14 13.87 24.06
CA GLN A 50 8.36 15.03 23.58
C GLN A 50 7.37 15.54 24.63
N ILE A 51 6.66 14.62 25.28
CA ILE A 51 5.49 14.96 26.11
C ILE A 51 5.90 15.15 27.57
N LYS A 52 6.98 14.49 28.01
CA LYS A 52 7.52 14.55 29.39
C LYS A 52 6.49 14.26 30.48
N ASP A 53 5.39 13.61 30.11
CA ASP A 53 4.34 13.11 30.99
C ASP A 53 4.02 11.67 30.58
N GLU A 54 4.52 10.72 31.39
CA GLU A 54 4.33 9.29 31.14
C GLU A 54 2.87 8.86 31.26
N LYS A 55 2.10 9.49 32.16
CA LYS A 55 0.70 9.16 32.39
C LYS A 55 -0.13 9.58 31.18
N LEU A 56 0.12 10.78 30.66
CA LEU A 56 -0.54 11.30 29.46
C LEU A 56 -0.22 10.46 28.22
N VAL A 57 1.05 10.03 28.05
CA VAL A 57 1.44 9.13 26.95
C VAL A 57 0.65 7.82 26.99
N LYS A 58 0.50 7.20 28.17
CA LYS A 58 -0.26 5.95 28.32
C LYS A 58 -1.74 6.16 28.01
N GLU A 59 -2.36 7.20 28.55
CA GLU A 59 -3.78 7.50 28.32
C GLU A 59 -4.10 7.76 26.83
N VAL A 60 -3.25 8.53 26.16
CA VAL A 60 -3.41 8.84 24.73
C VAL A 60 -3.24 7.58 23.89
N LEU A 61 -2.25 6.76 24.20
CA LEU A 61 -2.01 5.50 23.50
C LEU A 61 -3.18 4.52 23.67
N GLU A 62 -3.68 4.33 24.89
CA GLU A 62 -4.84 3.47 25.17
C GLU A 62 -6.09 3.94 24.42
N SER A 63 -6.30 5.26 24.33
CA SER A 63 -7.40 5.85 23.56
C SER A 63 -7.26 5.59 22.06
N CYS A 64 -6.05 5.69 21.52
CA CYS A 64 -5.76 5.36 20.12
C CYS A 64 -5.96 3.87 19.84
N GLU A 65 -5.53 3.01 20.77
CA GLU A 65 -5.72 1.56 20.70
C GLU A 65 -7.20 1.17 20.70
N LYS A 66 -8.03 1.76 21.57
CA LYS A 66 -9.48 1.55 21.58
C LYS A 66 -10.11 1.96 20.24
N LEU A 67 -9.72 3.12 19.71
CA LEU A 67 -10.20 3.61 18.42
C LEU A 67 -9.83 2.64 17.28
N VAL A 68 -8.59 2.16 17.26
CA VAL A 68 -8.12 1.20 16.25
C VAL A 68 -8.92 -0.11 16.34
N VAL A 69 -9.16 -0.64 17.54
CA VAL A 69 -9.93 -1.88 17.74
C VAL A 69 -11.40 -1.71 17.34
N GLU A 70 -12.03 -0.61 17.71
CA GLU A 70 -13.41 -0.28 17.34
C GLU A 70 -13.55 -0.20 15.81
N LYS A 71 -12.64 0.53 15.15
CA LYS A 71 -12.61 0.65 13.69
C LYS A 71 -12.27 -0.66 12.99
N ALA A 72 -11.40 -1.49 13.55
CA ALA A 72 -11.03 -2.79 12.99
C ALA A 72 -12.14 -3.85 13.13
N SER A 73 -12.96 -3.77 14.19
CA SER A 73 -14.03 -4.74 14.49
C SER A 73 -15.32 -4.47 13.71
N ASN A 74 -15.58 -3.23 13.28
CA ASN A 74 -16.77 -2.85 12.51
C ASN A 74 -16.78 -3.31 11.02
N LYS A 75 -15.96 -4.28 10.64
CA LYS A 75 -15.87 -4.83 9.27
C LYS A 75 -17.16 -5.41 8.67
N LYS A 76 -18.25 -5.54 9.44
CA LYS A 76 -19.54 -6.08 8.96
C LYS A 76 -20.57 -5.04 8.55
N LYS A 77 -20.30 -3.74 8.74
CA LYS A 77 -21.26 -2.69 8.38
C LYS A 77 -20.55 -1.37 8.06
N GLU A 78 -19.78 -1.36 6.98
CA GLU A 78 -19.67 -0.23 6.05
C GLU A 78 -18.58 -0.46 5.01
N SER A 79 -19.00 -0.32 3.76
CA SER A 79 -18.19 0.02 2.58
C SER A 79 -17.53 1.42 2.69
N SER A 80 -17.27 1.91 3.90
CA SER A 80 -16.71 3.24 4.18
C SER A 80 -15.22 3.14 4.49
N TRP A 81 -14.45 2.62 3.54
CA TRP A 81 -13.03 2.90 3.41
C TRP A 81 -12.67 3.85 2.24
N PRO A 82 -13.47 4.87 1.90
CA PRO A 82 -12.91 6.15 1.48
C PRO A 82 -12.84 7.08 2.70
N SER A 83 -11.77 7.88 2.80
CA SER A 83 -11.66 9.02 3.73
C SER A 83 -11.08 8.82 5.14
N LEU A 84 -10.03 8.01 5.29
CA LEU A 84 -8.85 8.49 6.04
C LEU A 84 -7.73 8.97 5.12
N SER A 85 -7.86 8.79 3.80
CA SER A 85 -6.99 9.47 2.83
C SER A 85 -7.32 10.96 2.73
N THR A 86 -8.58 11.39 2.83
CA THR A 86 -8.96 12.81 2.61
C THR A 86 -8.73 13.75 3.79
N SER A 87 -8.29 13.28 4.97
CA SER A 87 -7.69 14.18 5.99
C SER A 87 -6.16 14.06 6.05
N LEU A 88 -5.57 13.25 5.17
CA LEU A 88 -4.12 13.03 5.05
C LEU A 88 -3.59 13.43 3.66
N THR A 89 -4.41 14.06 2.83
CA THR A 89 -4.04 14.56 1.48
C THR A 89 -3.04 15.72 1.50
N GLY A 90 -2.66 16.24 2.68
CA GLY A 90 -1.54 17.17 2.82
C GLY A 90 -0.16 16.51 2.88
N TRP A 91 -0.07 15.17 2.95
CA TRP A 91 1.14 14.44 3.35
C TRP A 91 1.61 13.40 2.32
N GLY A 92 1.47 13.69 1.03
CA GLY A 92 1.89 12.77 -0.04
C GLY A 92 3.41 12.75 -0.32
N SER A 93 4.17 13.78 0.08
CA SER A 93 5.45 14.05 -0.59
C SER A 93 6.70 13.87 0.28
N SER A 94 6.58 13.77 1.60
CA SER A 94 7.73 13.81 2.52
C SER A 94 7.92 12.56 3.40
N TRP A 95 7.02 11.58 3.33
CA TRP A 95 6.99 10.44 4.27
C TRP A 95 7.77 9.21 3.81
N VAL A 96 8.33 9.21 2.59
CA VAL A 96 9.10 8.06 2.05
C VAL A 96 10.54 8.00 2.60
N ASN A 97 11.06 9.09 3.19
CA ASN A 97 12.50 9.21 3.49
C ASN A 97 12.92 9.12 4.97
N ILE A 98 12.03 8.81 5.90
CA ILE A 98 12.42 8.63 7.31
C ILE A 98 11.94 7.27 7.82
N LEU A 99 12.69 6.23 7.45
CA LEU A 99 12.86 4.91 8.06
C LEU A 99 12.90 3.82 6.97
N PRO A 100 13.99 3.03 6.85
CA PRO A 100 14.00 1.83 6.02
C PRO A 100 13.29 0.71 6.78
N ILE A 101 12.00 0.88 7.07
CA ILE A 101 11.17 -0.24 7.51
C ILE A 101 10.51 -0.77 6.25
N GLN A 102 11.03 -1.89 5.76
CA GLN A 102 10.34 -2.79 4.84
C GLN A 102 8.97 -3.14 5.44
N LEU A 103 7.99 -2.29 5.16
CA LEU A 103 6.61 -2.44 5.58
C LEU A 103 6.04 -3.63 4.80
N ASN A 104 6.23 -4.84 5.35
CA ASN A 104 5.52 -6.01 4.91
C ASN A 104 4.01 -5.73 5.05
N LYS A 105 3.40 -5.35 3.92
CA LYS A 105 1.95 -5.37 3.69
C LYS A 105 1.39 -6.74 4.13
N GLN A 106 0.16 -6.74 4.65
CA GLN A 106 -0.52 -7.87 5.27
C GLN A 106 -0.28 -9.25 4.61
N PRO A 107 -0.24 -10.35 5.38
CA PRO A 107 -0.10 -11.68 4.83
C PRO A 107 -1.47 -12.19 4.41
N THR A 108 -1.78 -12.15 3.12
CA THR A 108 -2.78 -13.10 2.58
C THR A 108 -2.65 -13.40 1.09
N VAL A 109 -2.02 -12.55 0.27
CA VAL A 109 -1.79 -12.84 -1.17
C VAL A 109 -0.36 -12.48 -1.62
N SER A 110 0.14 -11.31 -1.23
CA SER A 110 1.49 -10.86 -1.60
C SER A 110 2.62 -11.77 -1.10
N SER A 111 2.49 -12.39 0.09
CA SER A 111 3.53 -13.30 0.63
C SER A 111 3.64 -14.60 -0.15
N THR A 112 2.49 -15.14 -0.60
CA THR A 112 2.43 -16.34 -1.43
C THR A 112 3.01 -16.04 -2.80
N LEU A 113 2.64 -14.90 -3.39
CA LEU A 113 3.17 -14.46 -4.68
C LEU A 113 4.69 -14.25 -4.63
N ILE A 114 5.21 -13.57 -3.61
CA ILE A 114 6.66 -13.36 -3.43
C ILE A 114 7.39 -14.71 -3.33
N ASN A 115 6.83 -15.71 -2.64
CA ASN A 115 7.44 -17.03 -2.52
C ASN A 115 7.38 -17.87 -3.81
N LEU A 116 6.36 -17.66 -4.65
CA LEU A 116 6.21 -18.33 -5.95
C LEU A 116 7.01 -17.65 -7.07
N THR A 117 7.36 -16.38 -6.89
CA THR A 117 8.07 -15.59 -7.88
C THR A 117 9.55 -15.94 -7.88
N THR A 118 10.10 -16.21 -9.07
CA THR A 118 11.54 -16.43 -9.24
C THR A 118 12.24 -15.15 -9.71
N PRO A 119 13.52 -14.93 -9.35
CA PRO A 119 14.31 -13.82 -9.87
C PRO A 119 14.34 -13.77 -11.40
N GLU A 120 14.32 -14.92 -12.08
CA GLU A 120 14.27 -15.01 -13.55
C GLU A 120 12.95 -14.48 -14.10
N THR A 121 11.84 -14.67 -13.39
CA THR A 121 10.52 -14.15 -13.81
C THR A 121 10.53 -12.62 -13.77
N THR A 122 10.99 -12.05 -12.65
CA THR A 122 11.16 -10.60 -12.48
C THR A 122 12.13 -10.02 -13.52
N LYS A 123 13.25 -10.70 -13.77
CA LYS A 123 14.24 -10.30 -14.78
C LYS A 123 13.66 -10.27 -16.19
N LYS A 124 12.85 -11.27 -16.57
CA LYS A 124 12.18 -11.30 -17.88
C LYS A 124 11.21 -10.13 -18.07
N ILE A 125 10.45 -9.77 -17.05
CA ILE A 125 9.55 -8.60 -17.11
C ILE A 125 10.34 -7.33 -17.43
N VAL A 126 11.50 -7.16 -16.79
CA VAL A 126 12.40 -6.02 -16.99
C VAL A 126 13.02 -6.02 -18.40
N GLU A 127 13.54 -7.16 -18.85
CA GLU A 127 14.18 -7.31 -20.15
C GLU A 127 13.18 -7.17 -21.31
N ASN A 128 11.93 -7.55 -21.09
CA ASN A 128 10.85 -7.46 -22.09
C ASN A 128 10.15 -6.09 -22.12
N GLN A 129 10.53 -5.15 -21.23
CA GLN A 129 10.00 -3.78 -21.31
C GLN A 129 10.46 -3.12 -22.61
N LYS A 130 9.50 -2.63 -23.39
CA LYS A 130 9.78 -1.94 -24.65
C LYS A 130 10.35 -0.54 -24.41
N PRO A 131 10.99 0.08 -25.42
CA PRO A 131 11.50 1.45 -25.32
C PRO A 131 10.43 2.50 -24.97
N ASP A 132 9.16 2.26 -25.35
CA ASP A 132 8.02 3.11 -25.00
C ASP A 132 7.57 2.97 -23.54
N GLY A 133 8.13 2.01 -22.79
CA GLY A 133 7.78 1.73 -21.39
C GLY A 133 6.71 0.65 -21.22
N SER A 134 6.05 0.20 -22.29
CA SER A 134 5.04 -0.86 -22.24
C SER A 134 5.65 -2.20 -21.86
N ILE A 135 4.88 -3.02 -21.15
CA ILE A 135 5.29 -4.34 -20.68
C ILE A 135 4.20 -5.34 -21.02
N LYS A 136 4.57 -6.43 -21.68
CA LYS A 136 3.63 -7.52 -21.95
C LYS A 136 3.39 -8.34 -20.68
N LEU A 137 2.19 -8.90 -20.55
CA LEU A 137 1.92 -9.90 -19.53
C LEU A 137 2.47 -11.25 -19.97
N ASP A 138 3.58 -11.66 -19.35
CA ASP A 138 4.24 -12.92 -19.67
C ASP A 138 3.49 -14.12 -19.07
N LYS A 139 3.55 -15.27 -19.74
CA LYS A 139 2.83 -16.50 -19.35
C LYS A 139 3.06 -16.90 -17.88
N PRO A 140 4.28 -16.91 -17.32
CA PRO A 140 4.48 -17.27 -15.93
C PRO A 140 3.77 -16.32 -14.95
N VAL A 141 3.75 -15.02 -15.27
CA VAL A 141 3.07 -14.00 -14.46
C VAL A 141 1.56 -14.21 -14.54
N SER A 142 1.04 -14.36 -15.76
CA SER A 142 -0.36 -14.69 -16.04
C SER A 142 -0.85 -15.93 -15.28
N ASP A 143 -0.05 -17.00 -15.29
CA ASP A 143 -0.36 -18.25 -14.59
C ASP A 143 -0.39 -18.04 -13.06
N GLN A 144 0.51 -17.23 -12.50
CA GLN A 144 0.57 -16.95 -11.06
C GLN A 144 -0.57 -16.07 -10.56
N ILE A 145 -1.01 -15.09 -11.36
CA ILE A 145 -2.12 -14.18 -11.00
C ILE A 145 -3.49 -14.70 -11.47
N ASN A 146 -3.51 -15.88 -12.12
CA ASN A 146 -4.70 -16.52 -12.69
C ASN A 146 -5.49 -15.60 -13.64
N ILE A 147 -4.80 -14.77 -14.42
CA ILE A 147 -5.38 -13.94 -15.48
C ILE A 147 -4.61 -14.15 -16.77
N SER A 148 -5.29 -14.77 -17.74
CA SER A 148 -4.76 -14.91 -19.08
C SER A 148 -4.87 -13.62 -19.88
N SER A 149 -3.82 -13.29 -20.64
CA SER A 149 -3.71 -12.09 -21.47
C SER A 149 -4.87 -11.92 -22.47
N ASP A 150 -5.41 -12.99 -23.04
CA ASP A 150 -6.58 -12.99 -23.93
C ASP A 150 -7.92 -12.78 -23.20
N LYS A 151 -7.99 -13.08 -21.90
CA LYS A 151 -9.19 -13.01 -21.07
C LYS A 151 -9.22 -11.85 -20.09
N ILE A 152 -8.23 -10.96 -20.12
CA ILE A 152 -8.12 -9.79 -19.23
C ILE A 152 -9.46 -9.06 -19.12
N GLN A 153 -10.10 -8.73 -20.25
CA GLN A 153 -11.35 -7.95 -20.27
C GLN A 153 -12.50 -8.65 -19.54
N SER A 154 -12.66 -9.96 -19.70
CA SER A 154 -13.67 -10.72 -18.94
C SER A 154 -13.31 -10.85 -17.47
N SER A 155 -12.03 -11.00 -17.13
CA SER A 155 -11.59 -11.15 -15.73
C SER A 155 -11.80 -9.87 -14.92
N ILE A 156 -11.48 -8.70 -15.49
CA ILE A 156 -11.58 -7.41 -14.78
C ILE A 156 -13.04 -7.03 -14.46
N GLN A 157 -14.02 -7.49 -15.25
CA GLN A 157 -15.43 -7.18 -15.02
C GLN A 157 -15.93 -7.71 -13.67
N THR A 158 -15.33 -8.81 -13.17
CA THR A 158 -15.66 -9.39 -11.87
C THR A 158 -15.27 -8.48 -10.69
N TYR A 159 -14.46 -7.45 -10.92
CA TYR A 159 -13.97 -6.51 -9.89
C TYR A 159 -14.76 -5.21 -9.79
N GLY A 160 -15.90 -5.08 -10.48
CA GLY A 160 -16.78 -3.91 -10.38
C GLY A 160 -16.15 -2.62 -10.90
N VAL A 161 -15.46 -2.72 -12.06
CA VAL A 161 -14.70 -1.63 -12.68
C VAL A 161 -15.57 -0.59 -13.36
N SER A 162 -15.10 0.67 -13.44
CA SER A 162 -15.81 1.75 -14.13
C SER A 162 -15.92 1.52 -15.64
N ASP A 163 -16.89 2.18 -16.31
CA ASP A 163 -17.07 2.06 -17.76
C ASP A 163 -15.86 2.58 -18.56
N LYS A 164 -15.16 3.58 -18.02
CA LYS A 164 -13.90 4.05 -18.58
C LYS A 164 -12.84 2.95 -18.53
N LEU A 165 -12.73 2.24 -17.41
CA LEU A 165 -11.75 1.18 -17.23
C LEU A 165 -12.03 -0.07 -18.09
N LYS A 166 -13.30 -0.36 -18.38
CA LYS A 166 -13.71 -1.40 -19.34
C LYS A 166 -13.26 -1.10 -20.77
N SER A 167 -13.08 0.18 -21.09
CA SER A 167 -12.68 0.63 -22.43
C SER A 167 -11.14 0.69 -22.59
N VAL A 168 -10.39 0.44 -21.51
CA VAL A 168 -8.93 0.49 -21.54
C VAL A 168 -8.38 -0.63 -22.43
N PRO A 169 -7.46 -0.32 -23.35
CA PRO A 169 -6.85 -1.31 -24.24
C PRO A 169 -6.11 -2.44 -23.51
N LYS A 170 -6.04 -3.61 -24.15
CA LYS A 170 -5.38 -4.79 -23.60
C LYS A 170 -3.91 -4.54 -23.22
N ASN A 171 -3.13 -3.90 -24.08
CA ASN A 171 -1.71 -3.58 -23.85
C ASN A 171 -1.49 -2.69 -22.63
N VAL A 172 -2.43 -1.78 -22.36
CA VAL A 172 -2.41 -0.91 -21.17
C VAL A 172 -2.68 -1.72 -19.91
N TRP A 173 -3.64 -2.65 -19.95
CA TRP A 173 -3.87 -3.61 -18.86
C TRP A 173 -2.70 -4.55 -18.60
N GLU A 174 -2.09 -5.10 -19.66
CA GLU A 174 -0.90 -5.95 -19.55
C GLU A 174 0.24 -5.20 -18.85
N THR A 175 0.46 -3.94 -19.23
CA THR A 175 1.50 -3.10 -18.62
C THR A 175 1.21 -2.84 -17.14
N ALA A 176 -0.04 -2.53 -16.78
CA ALA A 176 -0.43 -2.29 -15.39
C ALA A 176 -0.30 -3.54 -14.51
N LEU A 177 -0.73 -4.71 -15.00
CA LEU A 177 -0.61 -5.98 -14.28
C LEU A 177 0.86 -6.38 -14.08
N SER A 178 1.68 -6.31 -15.13
CA SER A 178 3.11 -6.61 -15.04
C SER A 178 3.83 -5.63 -14.11
N LEU A 179 3.51 -4.33 -14.16
CA LEU A 179 4.07 -3.32 -13.26
C LEU A 179 3.70 -3.60 -11.80
N ARG A 180 2.43 -3.92 -11.52
CA ARG A 180 2.00 -4.22 -10.14
C ARG A 180 2.63 -5.49 -9.60
N TYR A 181 2.70 -6.54 -10.42
CA TYR A 181 3.43 -7.74 -10.08
C TYR A 181 4.89 -7.41 -9.73
N LEU A 182 5.59 -6.70 -10.62
CA LEU A 182 6.99 -6.30 -10.43
C LEU A 182 7.19 -5.51 -9.12
N THR A 183 6.26 -4.59 -8.81
CA THR A 183 6.31 -3.77 -7.59
C THR A 183 6.11 -4.61 -6.34
N ILE A 184 5.20 -5.60 -6.37
CA ILE A 184 4.90 -6.48 -5.23
C ILE A 184 6.05 -7.46 -4.98
N THR A 185 6.68 -7.95 -6.05
CA THR A 185 7.74 -8.99 -5.98
C THR A 185 9.15 -8.41 -5.85
N SER A 186 9.29 -7.09 -5.87
CA SER A 186 10.58 -6.42 -5.66
C SER A 186 11.06 -6.59 -4.22
N GLN A 187 12.35 -6.88 -4.04
CA GLN A 187 12.99 -7.02 -2.72
C GLN A 187 13.36 -5.67 -2.11
N SER A 188 13.53 -4.63 -2.92
CA SER A 188 13.74 -3.25 -2.48
C SER A 188 12.98 -2.26 -3.36
N GLN A 189 12.70 -1.07 -2.81
CA GLN A 189 11.99 0.00 -3.52
C GLN A 189 12.68 0.43 -4.81
N ASP A 190 14.02 0.34 -4.85
CA ASP A 190 14.82 0.83 -5.97
C ASP A 190 15.15 -0.25 -7.01
N GLN A 191 14.87 -1.52 -6.72
CA GLN A 191 15.32 -2.66 -7.54
C GLN A 191 14.89 -2.56 -9.01
N HIS A 192 13.74 -1.91 -9.30
CA HIS A 192 13.19 -1.70 -10.64
C HIS A 192 12.59 -0.31 -10.83
N LYS A 193 13.20 0.70 -10.20
CA LYS A 193 12.68 2.08 -10.20
C LYS A 193 12.55 2.65 -11.61
N ASP A 194 13.61 2.58 -12.41
CA ASP A 194 13.61 3.12 -13.77
C ASP A 194 12.56 2.45 -14.67
N GLN A 195 12.40 1.13 -14.55
CA GLN A 195 11.38 0.38 -15.29
C GLN A 195 9.97 0.78 -14.85
N SER A 196 9.78 0.96 -13.54
CA SER A 196 8.50 1.38 -12.96
C SER A 196 8.12 2.79 -13.41
N GLU A 197 9.09 3.70 -13.46
CA GLU A 197 8.89 5.07 -13.94
C GLU A 197 8.54 5.11 -15.43
N LYS A 198 9.24 4.34 -16.27
CA LYS A 198 8.93 4.20 -17.70
C LYS A 198 7.52 3.64 -17.94
N ALA A 199 7.15 2.57 -17.23
CA ALA A 199 5.83 1.97 -17.36
C ALA A 199 4.72 2.93 -16.90
N LYS A 200 4.92 3.66 -15.80
CA LYS A 200 3.96 4.69 -15.36
C LYS A 200 3.82 5.81 -16.39
N LYS A 201 4.93 6.29 -16.94
CA LYS A 201 4.92 7.32 -17.99
C LYS A 201 4.13 6.86 -19.20
N TYR A 202 4.38 5.63 -19.68
CA TYR A 202 3.61 5.01 -20.75
C TYR A 202 2.09 5.00 -20.46
N LEU A 203 1.68 4.56 -19.28
CA LEU A 203 0.25 4.50 -18.91
C LEU A 203 -0.40 5.89 -18.92
N ILE A 204 0.31 6.92 -18.45
CA ILE A 204 -0.15 8.31 -18.46
C ILE A 204 -0.27 8.83 -19.90
N GLU A 205 0.70 8.54 -20.77
CA GLU A 205 0.70 8.96 -22.17
C GLU A 205 -0.42 8.29 -22.97
N GLU A 206 -0.69 7.01 -22.74
CA GLU A 206 -1.75 6.25 -23.41
C GLU A 206 -3.15 6.68 -22.96
N LEU A 207 -3.36 6.87 -21.65
CA LEU A 207 -4.68 7.16 -21.12
C LEU A 207 -5.01 8.65 -21.09
N LYS A 208 -3.99 9.52 -20.96
CA LYS A 208 -4.14 10.98 -20.81
C LYS A 208 -5.10 11.39 -19.69
N ASP A 209 -5.31 10.50 -18.72
CA ASP A 209 -6.20 10.65 -17.57
C ASP A 209 -5.51 9.99 -16.36
N GLU A 210 -4.84 10.79 -15.54
CA GLU A 210 -4.09 10.32 -14.37
C GLU A 210 -4.98 9.59 -13.36
N LYS A 211 -6.24 10.02 -13.19
CA LYS A 211 -7.19 9.35 -12.29
C LYS A 211 -7.54 7.95 -12.80
N LEU A 212 -7.67 7.80 -14.12
CA LEU A 212 -7.89 6.49 -14.74
C LEU A 212 -6.67 5.58 -14.59
N VAL A 213 -5.45 6.14 -14.67
CA VAL A 213 -4.20 5.39 -14.39
C VAL A 213 -4.17 4.92 -12.94
N GLU A 214 -4.53 5.76 -11.98
CA GLU A 214 -4.62 5.37 -10.57
C GLU A 214 -5.66 4.25 -10.35
N GLU A 215 -6.86 4.39 -10.91
CA GLU A 215 -7.91 3.36 -10.84
C GLU A 215 -7.45 2.03 -11.45
N LEU A 216 -6.80 2.09 -12.61
CA LEU A 216 -6.21 0.93 -13.29
C LEU A 216 -5.21 0.22 -12.38
N LEU A 217 -4.25 0.96 -11.84
CA LEU A 217 -3.20 0.42 -11.01
C LEU A 217 -3.73 -0.13 -9.67
N THR A 218 -4.73 0.52 -9.05
CA THR A 218 -5.38 0.00 -7.85
C THR A 218 -6.19 -1.27 -8.15
N THR A 219 -6.82 -1.35 -9.32
CA THR A 219 -7.55 -2.56 -9.72
C THR A 219 -6.59 -3.71 -10.00
N SER A 220 -5.47 -3.44 -10.67
CA SER A 220 -4.39 -4.42 -10.85
C SER A 220 -3.83 -4.93 -9.51
N GLU A 221 -3.75 -4.10 -8.47
CA GLU A 221 -3.33 -4.54 -7.13
C GLU A 221 -4.41 -5.38 -6.41
N LYS A 222 -5.70 -5.25 -6.75
CA LYS A 222 -6.76 -6.12 -6.20
C LYS A 222 -6.82 -7.48 -6.88
N ILE A 223 -6.37 -7.53 -8.13
CA ILE A 223 -6.28 -8.76 -8.92
C ILE A 223 -5.17 -9.67 -8.40
N ILE A 224 -4.05 -9.06 -8.00
CA ILE A 224 -2.80 -9.73 -7.59
C ILE A 224 -2.77 -9.96 -6.09
#